data_AF-Q7V328-F1
#
_entry.id   AF-Q7V328-F1
#
_cell.length_a   1.000
_cell.length_b   1.000
_cell.length_c   1.000
_cell.angle_alpha   90.00
_cell.angle_beta   90.00
_cell.angle_gamma   90.00
#
_symmetry.space_group_name_H-M   'P 1'
#
loop_
_entity.id
_entity.type
_entity.pdbx_description
1 polymer ?
#
loop_
_entity_poly.entity_id
_entity_poly.type
_entity_poly.pdbx_seq_one_letter_code
_entity_poly.pdbx_strand_id
1 'polypeptide(L)'
;MEDTTQSNRDQTAKMNASKPPQKVEVVVANPSTSSEVNILGELSIFILRIGFSVLMIHHGLEKLQDPQGFGEFVVGKYFPFLPGDPVLWTYGAAITQLVCPLGLALGVFARLSSLGLFSTMAFAVYFHLLDTGLEGFPLAVVEGHNYAFELSFIYGAISLYFLCAGPGRLALLRKTNKITYYPKTN
;
A
#
# COMPACT_ATOMS: atom_id res chain seq x y z
N MET A 1 34.49 -15.45 -51.85
CA MET A 1 33.36 -14.96 -51.03
C MET A 1 33.90 -14.71 -49.63
N GLU A 2 34.77 -13.72 -49.46
CA GLU A 2 35.58 -13.51 -48.23
C GLU A 2 35.90 -12.02 -47.97
N ASP A 3 35.05 -11.08 -48.41
CA ASP A 3 35.42 -9.65 -48.38
C ASP A 3 34.33 -8.71 -47.85
N THR A 4 33.51 -9.16 -46.90
CA THR A 4 32.48 -8.31 -46.24
C THR A 4 32.58 -8.35 -44.71
N THR A 5 33.29 -9.32 -44.16
CA THR A 5 33.41 -9.55 -42.71
C THR A 5 34.52 -8.71 -42.07
N GLN A 6 35.57 -8.36 -42.82
CA GLN A 6 36.70 -7.54 -42.33
C GLN A 6 36.28 -6.06 -42.16
N SER A 7 35.57 -5.50 -43.15
CA SER A 7 35.12 -4.09 -43.14
C SER A 7 34.16 -3.75 -41.98
N ASN A 8 33.37 -4.70 -41.49
CA ASN A 8 32.46 -4.49 -40.37
C ASN A 8 33.15 -4.57 -39.00
N ARG A 9 34.26 -5.31 -38.88
CA ARG A 9 35.05 -5.37 -37.64
C ARG A 9 35.83 -4.07 -37.39
N ASP A 10 36.37 -3.47 -38.44
CA ASP A 10 37.13 -2.22 -38.33
C ASP A 10 36.27 -1.00 -38.01
N GLN A 11 34.99 -0.98 -38.42
CA GLN A 11 34.05 0.06 -38.00
C GLN A 11 33.62 -0.09 -36.54
N THR A 12 33.44 -1.32 -36.06
CA THR A 12 33.02 -1.57 -34.67
C THR A 12 34.14 -1.26 -33.67
N ALA A 13 35.40 -1.51 -34.03
CA ALA A 13 36.57 -1.20 -33.20
C ALA A 13 36.83 0.31 -33.06
N LYS A 14 36.48 1.12 -34.07
CA LYS A 14 36.68 2.58 -34.04
C LYS A 14 35.64 3.33 -33.20
N MET A 15 34.49 2.74 -32.87
CA MET A 15 33.45 3.40 -32.07
C MET A 15 33.71 3.38 -30.55
N ASN A 16 34.65 2.57 -30.06
CA ASN A 16 34.95 2.50 -28.62
C ASN A 16 36.19 3.30 -28.19
N ALA A 17 36.83 4.02 -29.10
CA ALA A 17 38.03 4.80 -28.82
C ALA A 17 37.74 6.31 -28.78
N SER A 18 37.03 6.81 -27.77
CA SER A 18 37.12 8.25 -27.38
C SER A 18 36.33 8.66 -26.13
N LYS A 19 36.20 7.83 -25.09
CA LYS A 19 35.81 8.37 -23.78
C LYS A 19 36.98 8.24 -22.80
N PRO A 20 37.55 9.36 -22.30
CA PRO A 20 38.50 9.29 -21.21
C PRO A 20 37.84 8.53 -20.04
N PRO A 21 38.61 7.79 -19.22
CA PRO A 21 38.05 7.07 -18.08
C PRO A 21 37.24 8.06 -17.26
N GLN A 22 35.91 7.89 -17.26
CA GLN A 22 35.03 8.73 -16.48
C GLN A 22 35.41 8.46 -15.02
N LYS A 23 35.96 9.48 -14.34
CA LYS A 23 36.22 9.42 -12.91
C LYS A 23 34.87 9.28 -12.23
N VAL A 24 34.44 8.03 -12.01
CA VAL A 24 33.26 7.73 -11.21
C VAL A 24 33.67 7.99 -9.77
N GLU A 25 33.55 9.26 -9.37
CA GLU A 25 33.71 9.66 -8.00
C GLU A 25 32.53 9.07 -7.24
N VAL A 26 32.75 7.91 -6.62
CA VAL A 26 31.87 7.40 -5.59
C VAL A 26 31.99 8.39 -4.44
N VAL A 27 31.16 9.43 -4.48
CA VAL A 27 30.94 10.32 -3.34
C VAL A 27 30.34 9.40 -2.28
N VAL A 28 31.20 8.88 -1.42
CA VAL A 28 30.79 8.26 -0.17
C VAL A 28 30.07 9.38 0.57
N ALA A 29 28.74 9.37 0.50
CA ALA A 29 27.93 10.30 1.27
C ALA A 29 28.42 10.21 2.72
N ASN A 30 28.91 11.34 3.23
CA ASN A 30 29.47 11.44 4.56
C ASN A 30 28.44 10.81 5.53
N PRO A 31 28.80 9.79 6.34
CA PRO A 31 27.85 9.12 7.22
C PRO A 31 27.28 10.05 8.31
N SER A 32 27.79 11.28 8.43
CA SER A 32 27.31 12.34 9.32
C SER A 32 26.05 13.07 8.85
N THR A 33 25.55 12.83 7.64
CA THR A 33 24.14 13.08 7.30
C THR A 33 23.31 11.83 7.58
N SER A 34 23.43 11.29 8.79
CA SER A 34 22.35 10.51 9.37
C SER A 34 21.15 11.45 9.45
N SER A 35 20.27 11.39 8.45
CA SER A 35 18.95 12.05 8.49
C SER A 35 18.40 11.87 9.90
N GLU A 36 18.32 12.95 10.68
CA GLU A 36 17.85 12.88 12.06
C GLU A 36 16.55 12.10 12.06
N VAL A 37 16.49 11.04 12.87
CA VAL A 37 15.27 10.23 12.94
C VAL A 37 14.23 11.08 13.63
N ASN A 38 13.18 11.47 12.91
CA ASN A 38 12.05 12.13 13.52
C ASN A 38 11.29 11.12 14.39
N ILE A 39 11.73 10.96 15.63
CA ILE A 39 11.17 10.00 16.59
C ILE A 39 9.67 10.20 16.76
N LEU A 40 9.22 11.46 16.84
CA LEU A 40 7.82 11.78 16.98
C LEU A 40 7.02 11.32 15.76
N GLY A 41 7.52 11.61 14.55
CA GLY A 41 6.88 11.16 13.30
C GLY A 41 6.79 9.64 13.19
N GLU A 42 7.87 8.92 13.52
CA GLU A 42 7.88 7.45 13.50
C GLU A 42 6.92 6.85 14.55
N LEU A 43 6.85 7.45 15.74
CA LEU A 43 5.93 7.03 16.79
C LEU A 43 4.48 7.32 16.40
N SER A 44 4.18 8.49 15.83
CA SER A 44 2.83 8.84 15.37
C SER A 44 2.32 7.87 14.29
N ILE A 45 3.16 7.55 13.31
CA ILE A 45 2.81 6.58 12.26
C ILE A 45 2.60 5.19 12.85
N PHE A 46 3.43 4.77 13.81
CA PHE A 46 3.27 3.50 14.50
C PHE A 46 1.95 3.42 15.28
N ILE A 47 1.62 4.45 16.06
CA ILE A 47 0.36 4.52 16.80
C ILE A 47 -0.84 4.51 15.85
N LEU A 48 -0.79 5.32 14.78
CA LEU A 48 -1.83 5.31 13.75
C LEU A 48 -2.01 3.91 13.16
N ARG A 49 -0.91 3.21 12.84
CA ARG A 49 -0.93 1.87 12.27
C ARG A 49 -1.59 0.86 13.20
N ILE A 50 -1.21 0.84 14.47
CA ILE A 50 -1.77 -0.10 15.46
C ILE A 50 -3.23 0.22 15.74
N GLY A 51 -3.58 1.50 15.99
CA GLY A 51 -4.95 1.92 16.26
C GLY A 51 -5.88 1.62 15.09
N PHE A 52 -5.47 1.97 13.87
CA PHE A 52 -6.19 1.62 12.64
C PHE A 52 -6.40 0.11 12.51
N SER A 53 -5.36 -0.70 12.74
CA SER A 53 -5.45 -2.16 12.63
C SER A 53 -6.43 -2.77 13.63
N VAL A 54 -6.46 -2.30 14.89
CA VAL A 54 -7.40 -2.81 15.91
C VAL A 54 -8.84 -2.50 15.52
N LEU A 55 -9.11 -1.26 15.10
CA LEU A 55 -10.46 -0.85 14.71
C LEU A 55 -10.92 -1.55 13.43
N MET A 56 -10.00 -1.80 12.48
CA MET A 56 -10.30 -2.56 11.27
C MET A 56 -10.68 -4.02 11.56
N ILE A 57 -10.03 -4.65 12.55
CA ILE A 57 -10.41 -6.01 12.99
C ILE A 57 -11.86 -6.01 13.49
N HIS A 58 -12.24 -5.04 14.34
CA HIS A 58 -13.62 -4.92 14.81
C HIS A 58 -14.61 -4.76 13.65
N HIS A 59 -14.28 -3.90 12.68
CA HIS A 59 -15.11 -3.68 11.50
C HIS A 59 -15.26 -4.91 10.59
N GLY A 60 -14.25 -5.79 10.58
CA GLY A 60 -14.33 -7.09 9.91
C GLY A 60 -15.22 -8.09 10.64
N LEU A 61 -15.25 -8.07 11.98
CA LEU A 61 -16.05 -9.00 12.80
C LEU A 61 -17.56 -8.81 12.60
N GLU A 62 -18.03 -7.58 12.37
CA GLU A 62 -19.44 -7.28 12.08
C GLU A 62 -19.96 -8.09 10.88
N LYS A 63 -19.11 -8.28 9.85
CA LYS A 63 -19.46 -9.06 8.65
C LYS A 63 -19.55 -10.56 8.91
N LEU A 64 -18.92 -11.04 9.98
CA LEU A 64 -19.02 -12.44 10.41
C LEU A 64 -20.22 -12.70 11.33
N GLN A 65 -20.86 -11.67 11.87
CA GLN A 65 -22.04 -11.82 12.72
C GLN A 65 -23.29 -12.18 11.89
N ASP A 66 -23.44 -11.57 10.71
CA ASP A 66 -24.51 -11.90 9.76
C ASP A 66 -23.99 -11.90 8.30
N PRO A 67 -23.23 -12.94 7.90
CA PRO A 67 -22.70 -13.02 6.54
C PRO A 67 -23.78 -13.12 5.47
N GLN A 68 -24.91 -13.76 5.79
CA GLN A 68 -26.04 -13.95 4.90
C GLN A 68 -26.73 -12.62 4.63
N GLY A 69 -27.10 -11.87 5.67
CA GLY A 69 -27.73 -10.57 5.52
C GLY A 69 -26.82 -9.56 4.80
N PHE A 70 -25.52 -9.53 5.14
CA PHE A 70 -24.58 -8.65 4.43
C PHE A 70 -24.41 -9.08 2.96
N GLY A 71 -24.35 -10.40 2.70
CA GLY A 71 -24.29 -10.94 1.34
C GLY A 71 -25.50 -10.55 0.50
N GLU A 72 -26.71 -10.70 1.04
CA GLU A 72 -27.95 -10.40 0.32
C GLU A 72 -28.17 -8.89 0.15
N PHE A 73 -28.13 -8.13 1.24
CA PHE A 73 -28.54 -6.73 1.27
C PHE A 73 -27.44 -5.74 0.89
N VAL A 74 -26.18 -6.14 0.93
CA VAL A 74 -25.05 -5.29 0.52
C VAL A 74 -24.42 -5.83 -0.77
N VAL A 75 -23.86 -7.05 -0.72
CA VAL A 75 -23.10 -7.56 -1.86
C VAL A 75 -24.00 -7.79 -3.08
N GLY A 76 -25.10 -8.53 -2.90
CA GLY A 76 -26.02 -8.85 -3.98
C GLY A 76 -26.74 -7.62 -4.54
N LYS A 77 -27.06 -6.66 -3.67
CA LYS A 77 -27.76 -5.43 -4.06
C LYS A 77 -26.86 -4.43 -4.80
N TYR A 78 -25.68 -4.12 -4.27
CA TYR A 78 -24.84 -3.03 -4.81
C TYR A 78 -23.70 -3.51 -5.73
N PHE A 79 -23.37 -4.81 -5.72
CA PHE A 79 -22.29 -5.38 -6.52
C PHE A 79 -22.75 -6.56 -7.40
N PRO A 80 -23.83 -6.43 -8.18
CA PRO A 80 -24.36 -7.52 -9.01
C PRO A 80 -23.41 -7.97 -10.14
N PHE A 81 -22.35 -7.21 -10.39
CA PHE A 81 -21.31 -7.56 -11.36
C PHE A 81 -20.30 -8.59 -10.81
N LEU A 82 -20.26 -8.83 -9.51
CA LEU A 82 -19.39 -9.84 -8.92
C LEU A 82 -19.93 -11.24 -9.24
N PRO A 83 -19.11 -12.14 -9.80
CA PRO A 83 -19.56 -13.47 -10.14
C PRO A 83 -19.73 -14.33 -8.88
N GLY A 84 -20.66 -15.29 -8.94
CA GLY A 84 -20.86 -16.29 -7.90
C GLY A 84 -21.75 -15.83 -6.76
N ASP A 85 -21.64 -16.51 -5.62
CA ASP A 85 -22.46 -16.27 -4.44
C ASP A 85 -21.99 -15.00 -3.69
N PRO A 86 -22.87 -13.99 -3.49
CA PRO A 86 -22.56 -12.79 -2.70
C PRO A 86 -21.99 -13.08 -1.31
N VAL A 87 -22.38 -14.18 -0.67
CA VAL A 87 -21.89 -14.57 0.66
C VAL A 87 -20.38 -14.88 0.64
N LEU A 88 -19.86 -15.42 -0.46
CA LEU A 88 -18.41 -15.68 -0.61
C LEU A 88 -17.61 -14.37 -0.60
N TRP A 89 -18.13 -13.33 -1.25
CA TRP A 89 -17.51 -12.01 -1.25
C TRP A 89 -17.59 -11.33 0.11
N THR A 90 -18.67 -11.55 0.87
CA THR A 90 -18.77 -11.13 2.27
C THR A 90 -17.66 -11.75 3.12
N TYR A 91 -17.46 -13.06 3.02
CA TYR A 91 -16.35 -13.73 3.71
C TYR A 91 -14.99 -13.23 3.23
N GLY A 92 -14.81 -12.99 1.94
CA GLY A 92 -13.59 -12.41 1.37
C GLY A 92 -13.26 -11.04 1.97
N ALA A 93 -14.27 -10.16 2.07
CA ALA A 93 -14.13 -8.86 2.73
C ALA A 93 -13.81 -9.00 4.22
N ALA A 94 -14.53 -9.87 4.94
CA ALA A 94 -14.31 -10.11 6.36
C ALA A 94 -12.90 -10.64 6.64
N ILE A 95 -12.44 -11.66 5.91
CA ILE A 95 -11.10 -12.24 6.04
C ILE A 95 -10.03 -11.19 5.74
N THR A 96 -10.21 -10.38 4.69
CA THR A 96 -9.29 -9.29 4.37
C THR A 96 -9.19 -8.31 5.54
N GLN A 97 -10.33 -7.93 6.13
CA GLN A 97 -10.40 -7.02 7.28
C GLN A 97 -9.96 -7.65 8.61
N LEU A 98 -9.66 -8.95 8.66
CA LEU A 98 -9.09 -9.63 9.83
C LEU A 98 -7.59 -9.93 9.65
N VAL A 99 -7.18 -10.39 8.47
CA VAL A 99 -5.80 -10.82 8.21
C VAL A 99 -4.89 -9.66 7.80
N CYS A 100 -5.33 -8.79 6.89
CA CYS A 100 -4.52 -7.66 6.45
C CYS A 100 -4.16 -6.67 7.57
N PRO A 101 -5.04 -6.31 8.52
CA PRO A 101 -4.65 -5.41 9.60
C PRO A 101 -3.64 -6.02 10.55
N LEU A 102 -3.59 -7.34 10.72
CA LEU A 102 -2.52 -8.01 11.46
C LEU A 102 -1.17 -7.86 10.74
N GLY A 103 -1.13 -8.14 9.44
CA GLY A 103 0.07 -7.92 8.63
C GLY A 103 0.53 -6.47 8.66
N LEU A 104 -0.41 -5.52 8.55
CA LEU A 104 -0.13 -4.09 8.63
C LEU A 104 0.37 -3.68 10.02
N ALA A 105 -0.25 -4.15 11.10
CA ALA A 105 0.15 -3.84 12.47
C ALA A 105 1.62 -4.24 12.73
N LEU A 106 1.99 -5.44 12.28
CA LEU A 106 3.35 -5.97 12.37
C LEU A 106 4.33 -5.32 11.38
N GLY A 107 3.82 -4.63 10.37
CA GLY A 107 4.62 -4.09 9.27
C GLY A 107 5.12 -5.17 8.29
N VAL A 108 4.47 -6.33 8.26
CA VAL A 108 4.78 -7.48 7.39
C VAL A 108 3.88 -7.43 6.16
N PHE A 109 4.48 -7.44 4.96
CA PHE A 109 3.74 -7.23 3.70
C PHE A 109 2.80 -6.00 3.73
N ALA A 110 3.19 -4.96 4.48
CA ALA A 110 2.31 -3.85 4.83
C ALA A 110 1.65 -3.17 3.62
N ARG A 111 2.36 -3.03 2.49
CA ARG A 111 1.77 -2.47 1.25
C ARG A 111 0.69 -3.38 0.67
N LEU A 112 0.91 -4.69 0.65
CA LEU A 112 -0.07 -5.65 0.16
C LEU A 112 -1.29 -5.72 1.10
N SER A 113 -1.06 -5.75 2.42
CA SER A 113 -2.12 -5.64 3.42
C SER A 113 -2.95 -4.37 3.23
N SER A 114 -2.27 -3.24 3.04
CA SER A 114 -2.93 -1.94 2.84
C SER A 114 -3.70 -1.88 1.54
N LEU A 115 -3.25 -2.56 0.48
CA LEU A 115 -3.99 -2.68 -0.78
C LEU A 115 -5.31 -3.45 -0.59
N GLY A 116 -5.28 -4.54 0.16
CA GLY A 116 -6.50 -5.31 0.49
C GLY A 116 -7.48 -4.47 1.30
N LEU A 117 -7.00 -3.82 2.36
CA LEU A 117 -7.81 -2.94 3.20
C LEU A 117 -8.39 -1.78 2.40
N PHE A 118 -7.57 -1.09 1.61
CA PHE A 118 -8.01 -0.01 0.72
C PHE A 118 -9.09 -0.49 -0.25
N SER A 119 -8.90 -1.66 -0.88
CA SER A 119 -9.89 -2.24 -1.79
C SER A 119 -11.24 -2.44 -1.10
N THR A 120 -11.26 -3.06 0.09
CA THR A 120 -12.53 -3.27 0.82
C THR A 120 -13.19 -1.96 1.22
N MET A 121 -12.40 -0.93 1.58
CA MET A 121 -12.92 0.37 1.97
C MET A 121 -13.42 1.18 0.76
N ALA A 122 -12.78 1.04 -0.40
CA ALA A 122 -13.24 1.67 -1.64
C ALA A 122 -14.60 1.11 -2.08
N PHE A 123 -14.78 -0.21 -1.99
CA PHE A 123 -16.09 -0.84 -2.21
C PHE A 123 -17.10 -0.36 -1.15
N ALA A 124 -16.66 -0.22 0.11
CA ALA A 124 -17.53 0.27 1.18
C ALA A 124 -18.05 1.70 0.91
N VAL A 125 -17.15 2.63 0.56
CA VAL A 125 -17.52 3.98 0.15
C VAL A 125 -18.44 3.95 -1.06
N TYR A 126 -18.13 3.13 -2.07
CA TYR A 126 -18.96 3.00 -3.26
C TYR A 126 -20.40 2.59 -2.94
N PHE A 127 -20.61 1.55 -2.12
CA PHE A 127 -21.98 1.15 -1.77
C PHE A 127 -22.70 2.21 -0.94
N HIS A 128 -22.03 2.86 0.03
CA HIS A 128 -22.68 3.89 0.83
C HIS A 128 -23.11 5.08 -0.04
N LEU A 129 -22.27 5.49 -0.99
CA LEU A 129 -22.61 6.54 -1.94
C LEU A 129 -23.77 6.14 -2.87
N LEU A 130 -23.92 4.86 -3.22
CA LEU A 130 -25.08 4.37 -3.97
C LEU A 130 -26.35 4.31 -3.12
N ASP A 131 -26.22 4.02 -1.83
CA ASP A 131 -27.35 3.83 -0.92
C ASP A 131 -27.94 5.16 -0.45
N THR A 132 -27.09 6.05 0.08
CA THR A 132 -27.52 7.31 0.71
C THR A 132 -27.13 8.55 -0.10
N GLY A 133 -26.28 8.40 -1.12
CA GLY A 133 -25.74 9.53 -1.87
C GLY A 133 -24.67 10.30 -1.10
N LEU A 134 -24.56 11.60 -1.38
CA LEU A 134 -23.60 12.48 -0.68
C LEU A 134 -24.17 13.07 0.62
N GLU A 135 -25.47 12.90 0.90
CA GLU A 135 -26.12 13.38 2.14
C GLU A 135 -25.87 14.88 2.46
N GLY A 136 -25.57 15.69 1.43
CA GLY A 136 -25.26 17.12 1.58
C GLY A 136 -23.83 17.43 2.07
N PHE A 137 -22.91 16.47 1.98
CA PHE A 137 -21.48 16.66 2.26
C PHE A 137 -20.89 17.89 1.54
N PRO A 138 -20.02 18.69 2.20
CA PRO A 138 -19.41 18.45 3.52
C PRO A 138 -20.10 19.16 4.70
N LEU A 139 -21.13 19.97 4.47
CA LEU A 139 -21.64 20.90 5.49
C LEU A 139 -23.03 20.55 6.06
N ALA A 140 -23.70 19.52 5.54
CA ALA A 140 -25.00 19.12 6.05
C ALA A 140 -24.92 18.45 7.42
N VAL A 141 -26.00 18.58 8.18
CA VAL A 141 -26.20 17.84 9.44
C VAL A 141 -27.17 16.71 9.12
N VAL A 142 -26.68 15.47 9.14
CA VAL A 142 -27.45 14.27 8.79
C VAL A 142 -28.12 13.70 10.05
N GLU A 143 -29.30 13.09 9.90
CA GLU A 143 -30.03 12.46 11.02
C GLU A 143 -29.21 11.36 11.71
N GLY A 144 -28.41 10.61 10.95
CA GLY A 144 -27.49 9.58 11.47
C GLY A 144 -26.26 10.12 12.21
N HIS A 145 -26.20 11.43 12.45
CA HIS A 145 -25.11 12.19 13.09
C HIS A 145 -23.75 12.15 12.39
N ASN A 146 -23.54 11.30 11.40
CA ASN A 146 -22.36 11.26 10.54
C ASN A 146 -22.80 10.87 9.11
N TYR A 147 -21.98 11.20 8.11
CA TYR A 147 -22.22 10.70 6.75
C TYR A 147 -22.01 9.19 6.72
N ALA A 148 -22.87 8.44 6.04
CA ALA A 148 -22.83 6.98 6.04
C ALA A 148 -21.49 6.43 5.52
N PHE A 149 -20.88 7.10 4.54
CA PHE A 149 -19.59 6.72 3.96
C PHE A 149 -18.37 7.20 4.76
N GLU A 150 -18.53 7.97 5.84
CA GLU A 150 -17.43 8.66 6.53
C GLU A 150 -16.42 7.68 7.13
N LEU A 151 -16.89 6.65 7.82
CA LEU A 151 -16.05 5.65 8.46
C LEU A 151 -15.21 4.89 7.43
N SER A 152 -15.85 4.41 6.37
CA SER A 152 -15.19 3.68 5.28
C SER A 152 -14.25 4.59 4.49
N PHE A 153 -14.57 5.88 4.35
CA PHE A 153 -13.68 6.86 3.73
C PHE A 153 -12.40 7.09 4.52
N ILE A 154 -12.48 7.32 5.84
CA ILE A 154 -11.30 7.51 6.69
C ILE A 154 -10.44 6.25 6.73
N TYR A 155 -11.04 5.07 6.85
CA TYR A 155 -10.28 3.82 6.77
C TYR A 155 -9.61 3.63 5.41
N GLY A 156 -10.30 3.98 4.32
CA GLY A 156 -9.75 3.98 2.98
C GLY A 156 -8.56 4.92 2.86
N ALA A 157 -8.67 6.15 3.35
CA ALA A 157 -7.61 7.16 3.31
C ALA A 157 -6.37 6.72 4.10
N ILE A 158 -6.54 6.15 5.29
CA ILE A 158 -5.42 5.62 6.10
C ILE A 158 -4.79 4.40 5.42
N SER A 159 -5.61 3.52 4.84
CA SER A 159 -5.11 2.37 4.06
C SER A 159 -4.28 2.83 2.86
N LEU A 160 -4.77 3.84 2.13
CA LEU A 160 -4.06 4.43 0.99
C LEU A 160 -2.73 5.07 1.43
N TYR A 161 -2.72 5.76 2.57
CA TYR A 161 -1.50 6.27 3.16
C TYR A 161 -0.46 5.17 3.37
N PHE A 162 -0.82 4.05 4.03
CA PHE A 162 0.12 2.94 4.25
C PHE A 162 0.47 2.17 2.98
N LEU A 163 -0.43 2.15 1.99
CA LEU A 163 -0.16 1.59 0.66
C LEU A 163 0.97 2.37 -0.04
N CYS A 164 0.92 3.70 -0.01
CA CYS A 164 1.92 4.58 -0.62
C CYS A 164 3.20 4.70 0.21
N ALA A 165 3.08 5.06 1.50
CA ALA A 165 4.20 5.33 2.38
C ALA A 165 4.91 4.05 2.85
N GLY A 166 4.19 2.93 2.98
CA GLY A 166 4.67 1.72 3.65
C GLY A 166 4.57 1.82 5.18
N PRO A 167 5.12 0.84 5.92
CA PRO A 167 4.85 0.68 7.35
C PRO A 167 5.56 1.68 8.28
N GLY A 168 6.55 2.45 7.81
CA GLY A 168 7.43 3.24 8.68
C GLY A 168 8.60 2.43 9.26
N ARG A 169 9.44 3.04 10.09
CA ARG A 169 10.68 2.41 10.62
C ARG A 169 10.42 1.42 11.75
N LEU A 170 9.36 1.63 12.54
CA LEU A 170 8.95 0.75 13.63
C LEU A 170 8.13 -0.43 13.07
N ALA A 171 8.77 -1.34 12.34
CA ALA A 171 8.16 -2.51 11.69
C ALA A 171 9.03 -3.76 11.87
N LEU A 172 8.42 -4.96 11.96
CA LEU A 172 9.17 -6.20 12.16
C LEU A 172 10.07 -6.54 10.98
N LEU A 173 9.58 -6.38 9.75
CA LEU A 173 10.37 -6.59 8.53
C LEU A 173 10.95 -5.27 8.03
N ARG A 174 12.06 -4.85 8.64
CA ARG A 174 12.85 -3.73 8.13
C ARG A 174 13.84 -4.24 7.08
N LYS A 175 13.76 -3.71 5.86
CA LYS A 175 14.79 -3.94 4.84
C LYS A 175 16.05 -3.14 5.21
N THR A 176 17.03 -3.79 5.83
CA THR A 176 18.34 -3.18 6.10
C THR A 176 19.20 -3.32 4.83
N ASN A 177 19.46 -2.22 4.12
CA ASN A 177 20.40 -2.26 3.01
C ASN A 177 21.81 -2.48 3.57
N LYS A 178 22.42 -3.63 3.26
CA LYS A 178 23.81 -3.93 3.60
C LYS A 178 24.71 -3.23 2.59
N ILE A 179 25.49 -2.25 3.05
CA ILE A 179 26.50 -1.59 2.22
C ILE A 179 27.79 -2.41 2.33
N THR A 180 28.22 -3.04 1.24
CA THR A 180 29.50 -3.74 1.16
C THR A 180 30.55 -2.77 0.66
N TYR A 181 31.55 -2.44 1.49
CA TYR A 181 32.70 -1.64 1.09
C TYR A 181 33.74 -2.53 0.41
N TYR A 182 34.21 -2.13 -0.76
CA TYR A 182 35.39 -2.73 -1.39
C TYR A 182 36.61 -1.82 -1.12
N PRO A 183 37.63 -2.29 -0.40
CA PRO A 183 38.85 -1.50 -0.19
C PRO A 183 39.57 -1.31 -1.53
N LYS A 184 40.11 -0.11 -1.75
CA LYS A 184 41.01 0.17 -2.86
C LYS A 184 42.33 -0.56 -2.60
N THR A 185 42.71 -1.51 -3.43
CA THR A 185 44.10 -2.02 -3.47
C THR A 185 44.98 -0.95 -4.12
N ASN A 186 46.00 -0.49 -3.38
CA ASN A 186 47.10 0.31 -3.93
C ASN A 186 48.14 -0.59 -4.58
#